data_AF-A0A662VZV4-F1
#
_entry.id   AF-A0A662VZV4-F1
#
_cell.length_a   1.000
_cell.length_b   1.000
_cell.length_c   1.000
_cell.angle_alpha   90.00
_cell.angle_beta   90.00
_cell.angle_gamma   90.00
#
_symmetry.space_group_name_H-M   'P 1'
#
loop_
_entity.id
_entity.type
_entity.pdbx_description
1 polymer ?
#
loop_
_entity_poly.entity_id
_entity_poly.type
_entity_poly.pdbx_seq_one_letter_code
_entity_poly.pdbx_strand_id
1 'polypeptide(L)'
;TNFTNVSIIVIPTGGLYGLPHSFKEKLENFVSKGGTLIVFSQQYGSDFELLPGGIQGLGWREDRSCTYAKFPLSEYQPILGGVSGEGMGIRTDGYFTSLPDNTTILLVKGTNYMPVMVTYNFGKGRVIATTAYTDLAYTMHQAGVTSKRLFKDMILWLKLNMEGKDFDVVRSYQKISIPVAVRNDGEETANWILFTIIGPERDASNLFTDSVLVNATLRPGENKNCLL
;
A
#
# COMPACT_ATOMS: atom_id res chain seq x y z
N THR A 1 12.14 -2.03 15.88
CA THR A 1 11.03 -2.99 15.86
C THR A 1 11.57 -4.28 15.27
N ASN A 2 11.61 -5.36 16.05
CA ASN A 2 12.07 -6.67 15.59
C ASN A 2 10.94 -7.33 14.79
N PHE A 3 11.11 -7.43 13.47
CA PHE A 3 10.12 -8.03 12.57
C PHE A 3 10.24 -9.56 12.67
N THR A 4 9.29 -10.24 13.32
CA THR A 4 9.26 -11.70 13.38
C THR A 4 8.24 -12.24 12.36
N ASN A 5 8.73 -13.05 11.41
CA ASN A 5 8.00 -13.87 10.42
C ASN A 5 7.00 -13.20 9.47
N VAL A 6 7.37 -12.07 8.86
CA VAL A 6 6.66 -11.58 7.66
C VAL A 6 7.26 -12.23 6.41
N SER A 7 6.47 -13.05 5.71
CA SER A 7 6.84 -13.65 4.42
C SER A 7 6.05 -13.00 3.29
N ILE A 8 6.60 -11.92 2.74
CA ILE A 8 6.10 -11.25 1.54
C ILE A 8 7.07 -11.57 0.40
N ILE A 9 6.54 -12.06 -0.72
CA ILE A 9 7.27 -12.15 -1.98
C ILE A 9 6.75 -11.05 -2.89
N VAL A 10 7.66 -10.22 -3.39
CA VAL A 10 7.38 -9.22 -4.43
C VAL A 10 7.90 -9.77 -5.75
N ILE A 11 7.00 -9.94 -6.70
CA ILE A 11 7.31 -10.27 -8.08
C ILE A 11 7.32 -8.98 -8.90
N PRO A 12 8.49 -8.55 -9.39
CA PRO A 12 8.61 -7.30 -10.15
C PRO A 12 7.95 -7.39 -11.52
N THR A 13 7.90 -6.26 -12.21
CA THR A 13 7.39 -6.17 -13.57
C THR A 13 8.17 -7.14 -14.47
N GLY A 14 7.45 -8.08 -15.10
CA GLY A 14 8.05 -9.13 -15.94
C GLY A 14 8.75 -10.27 -15.21
N GLY A 15 8.68 -10.32 -13.87
CA GLY A 15 9.35 -11.33 -13.05
C GLY A 15 8.85 -12.77 -13.27
N LEU A 16 7.71 -12.97 -13.94
CA LEU A 16 7.18 -14.29 -14.28
C LEU A 16 7.53 -14.76 -15.70
N TYR A 17 8.06 -13.87 -16.53
CA TYR A 17 8.33 -14.16 -17.92
C TYR A 17 9.28 -15.36 -18.08
N GLY A 18 8.87 -16.32 -18.91
CA GLY A 18 9.66 -17.51 -19.23
C GLY A 18 9.68 -18.59 -18.15
N LEU A 19 8.95 -18.40 -17.04
CA LEU A 19 8.79 -19.45 -16.04
C LEU A 19 7.82 -20.54 -16.52
N PRO A 20 8.08 -21.82 -16.20
CA PRO A 20 7.20 -22.91 -16.60
C PRO A 20 5.90 -22.91 -15.78
N HIS A 21 4.84 -23.51 -16.33
CA HIS A 21 3.54 -23.61 -15.64
C HIS A 21 3.62 -24.35 -14.29
N SER A 22 4.58 -25.28 -14.13
CA SER A 22 4.85 -25.96 -12.85
C SER A 22 5.31 -25.01 -11.74
N PHE A 23 5.69 -23.77 -12.06
CA PHE A 23 6.01 -22.75 -11.06
C PHE A 23 4.77 -22.30 -10.27
N LYS A 24 3.57 -22.43 -10.86
CA LYS A 24 2.29 -22.11 -10.22
C LYS A 24 2.12 -22.83 -8.88
N GLU A 25 2.40 -24.14 -8.83
CA GLU A 25 2.29 -24.95 -7.62
C GLU A 25 3.17 -24.41 -6.47
N LYS A 26 4.32 -23.81 -6.79
CA LYS A 26 5.21 -23.21 -5.79
C LYS A 26 4.59 -21.94 -5.21
N LEU A 27 3.99 -21.10 -6.04
CA LEU A 27 3.28 -19.89 -5.59
C LEU A 27 2.03 -20.26 -4.79
N GLU A 28 1.25 -21.24 -5.24
CA GLU A 28 0.08 -21.74 -4.52
C GLU A 28 0.44 -22.31 -3.15
N ASN A 29 1.50 -23.12 -3.06
CA ASN A 29 2.00 -23.67 -1.79
C ASN A 29 2.51 -22.56 -0.85
N PHE A 30 3.17 -21.53 -1.37
CA PHE A 30 3.62 -20.38 -0.57
C PHE A 30 2.43 -19.59 0.01
N VAL A 31 1.48 -19.20 -0.84
CA VAL A 31 0.34 -18.37 -0.42
C VAL A 31 -0.61 -19.17 0.47
N SER A 32 -0.91 -20.43 0.14
CA SER A 32 -1.81 -21.26 0.96
C SER A 32 -1.34 -21.47 2.39
N LYS A 33 -0.02 -21.38 2.65
CA LYS A 33 0.61 -21.47 3.98
C LYS A 33 0.64 -20.16 4.76
N GLY A 34 0.07 -19.08 4.23
CA GLY A 34 0.04 -17.75 4.89
C GLY A 34 1.00 -16.73 4.28
N GLY A 35 1.72 -17.08 3.22
CA GLY A 35 2.54 -16.13 2.47
C GLY A 35 1.69 -15.06 1.79
N THR A 36 2.27 -13.86 1.62
CA THR A 36 1.66 -12.81 0.80
C THR A 36 2.44 -12.60 -0.48
N LEU A 37 1.73 -12.59 -1.60
CA LEU A 37 2.30 -12.31 -2.92
C LEU A 37 1.88 -10.91 -3.38
N ILE A 38 2.87 -10.10 -3.77
CA ILE A 38 2.65 -8.84 -4.48
C ILE A 38 3.20 -9.00 -5.89
N VAL A 39 2.37 -8.78 -6.91
CA VAL A 39 2.73 -9.02 -8.31
C VAL A 39 2.50 -7.76 -9.11
N PHE A 40 3.56 -7.20 -9.68
CA PHE A 40 3.49 -6.09 -10.63
C PHE A 40 3.18 -6.56 -12.06
N SER A 41 3.12 -5.63 -13.01
CA SER A 41 2.72 -5.92 -14.39
C SER A 41 3.52 -7.07 -15.03
N GLN A 42 2.89 -7.88 -15.87
CA GLN A 42 3.53 -9.00 -16.56
C GLN A 42 3.37 -8.87 -18.08
N GLN A 43 4.22 -9.58 -18.83
CA GLN A 43 4.38 -9.32 -20.26
C GLN A 43 3.14 -9.72 -21.05
N TYR A 44 2.60 -10.88 -20.69
CA TYR A 44 1.43 -11.50 -21.28
C TYR A 44 0.46 -11.98 -20.20
N GLY A 45 -0.80 -12.19 -20.58
CA GLY A 45 -1.83 -12.80 -19.74
C GLY A 45 -1.43 -14.17 -19.20
N SER A 46 -0.72 -14.95 -20.02
CA SER A 46 -0.18 -16.26 -19.64
C SER A 46 0.79 -16.20 -18.47
N ASP A 47 1.46 -15.06 -18.25
CA ASP A 47 2.33 -14.89 -17.08
C ASP A 47 1.49 -14.74 -15.80
N PHE A 48 0.33 -14.06 -15.87
CA PHE A 48 -0.60 -13.94 -14.75
C PHE A 48 -1.30 -15.26 -14.42
N GLU A 49 -1.42 -16.20 -15.36
CA GLU A 49 -2.02 -17.53 -15.10
C GLU A 49 -1.21 -18.39 -14.11
N LEU A 50 0.07 -18.05 -13.90
CA LEU A 50 0.92 -18.66 -12.88
C LEU A 50 0.49 -18.28 -11.46
N LEU A 51 -0.36 -17.26 -11.29
CA LEU A 51 -0.82 -16.84 -9.98
C LEU A 51 -1.87 -17.80 -9.41
N PRO A 52 -1.93 -17.94 -8.07
CA PRO A 52 -2.95 -18.75 -7.40
C PRO A 52 -4.38 -18.28 -7.72
N GLY A 53 -5.35 -19.20 -7.66
CA GLY A 53 -6.77 -18.85 -7.73
C GLY A 53 -7.33 -18.60 -9.14
N GLY A 54 -6.52 -18.71 -10.19
CA GLY A 54 -7.00 -18.72 -11.57
C GLY A 54 -7.35 -17.33 -12.14
N ILE A 55 -6.69 -16.28 -11.64
CA ILE A 55 -6.78 -14.94 -12.24
C ILE A 55 -6.30 -14.97 -13.70
N GLN A 56 -6.99 -14.22 -14.56
CA GLN A 56 -6.60 -14.02 -15.96
C GLN A 56 -6.58 -12.53 -16.28
N GLY A 57 -5.79 -12.15 -17.27
CA GLY A 57 -5.70 -10.77 -17.72
C GLY A 57 -4.90 -10.63 -19.00
N LEU A 58 -4.63 -9.40 -19.36
CA LEU A 58 -3.73 -9.02 -20.44
C LEU A 58 -2.50 -8.35 -19.85
N GLY A 59 -1.33 -8.69 -20.39
CA GLY A 59 -0.07 -8.03 -20.10
C GLY A 59 0.19 -6.81 -21.00
N TRP A 60 1.30 -6.12 -20.75
CA TRP A 60 1.63 -4.88 -21.48
C TRP A 60 1.84 -5.09 -22.99
N ARG A 61 2.21 -6.30 -23.44
CA ARG A 61 2.35 -6.59 -24.89
C ARG A 61 1.02 -6.82 -25.61
N GLU A 62 -0.05 -7.08 -24.87
CA GLU A 62 -1.38 -7.41 -25.40
C GLU A 62 -2.32 -6.20 -25.34
N ASP A 63 -2.33 -5.46 -24.24
CA ASP A 63 -3.15 -4.25 -24.08
C ASP A 63 -2.56 -3.04 -24.83
N ARG A 64 -1.22 -2.91 -24.80
CA ARG A 64 -0.44 -1.84 -25.45
C ARG A 64 -1.01 -0.43 -25.22
N SER A 65 -1.59 -0.22 -24.04
CA SER A 65 -2.42 0.95 -23.75
C SER A 65 -2.09 1.47 -22.36
N CYS A 66 -0.86 1.97 -22.22
CA CYS A 66 -0.41 2.69 -21.03
C CYS A 66 -1.42 3.78 -20.66
N THR A 67 -1.98 3.66 -19.46
CA THR A 67 -2.95 4.63 -18.93
C THR A 67 -2.77 4.79 -17.44
N TYR A 68 -3.58 5.66 -16.84
CA TYR A 68 -3.62 5.84 -15.40
C TYR A 68 -4.73 5.02 -14.78
N ALA A 69 -4.45 4.47 -13.61
CA ALA A 69 -5.44 3.84 -12.77
C ALA A 69 -6.41 4.88 -12.21
N LYS A 70 -7.62 4.43 -11.88
CA LYS A 70 -8.65 5.19 -11.16
C LYS A 70 -9.15 4.37 -9.97
N PHE A 71 -9.72 5.06 -8.99
CA PHE A 71 -10.49 4.37 -7.96
C PHE A 71 -11.71 3.68 -8.61
N PRO A 72 -12.09 2.47 -8.13
CA PRO A 72 -13.38 1.90 -8.50
C PRO A 72 -14.50 2.81 -7.99
N LEU A 73 -15.71 2.65 -8.54
CA LEU A 73 -16.90 3.36 -8.05
C LEU A 73 -17.35 2.89 -6.65
N SER A 74 -16.73 1.83 -6.13
CA SER A 74 -17.04 1.19 -4.86
C SER A 74 -16.14 1.64 -3.70
N GLU A 75 -16.31 0.98 -2.56
CA GLU A 75 -15.72 1.31 -1.26
C GLU A 75 -14.19 1.46 -1.26
N TYR A 76 -13.72 2.52 -0.60
CA TYR A 76 -12.31 2.80 -0.34
C TYR A 76 -11.67 1.69 0.51
N GLN A 77 -10.43 1.32 0.18
CA GLN A 77 -9.67 0.31 0.91
C GLN A 77 -8.45 0.93 1.58
N PRO A 78 -8.14 0.61 2.85
CA PRO A 78 -7.04 1.27 3.57
C PRO A 78 -5.65 1.05 2.98
N ILE A 79 -5.48 0.01 2.17
CA ILE A 79 -4.28 -0.24 1.36
C ILE A 79 -3.96 0.93 0.40
N LEU A 80 -4.93 1.81 0.14
CA LEU A 80 -4.84 2.99 -0.71
C LEU A 80 -4.65 4.30 0.10
N GLY A 81 -4.23 4.20 1.37
CA GLY A 81 -3.98 5.27 2.34
C GLY A 81 -3.52 6.62 1.76
N GLY A 82 -2.36 6.60 1.11
CA GLY A 82 -1.68 7.77 0.55
C GLY A 82 -1.94 8.00 -0.94
N VAL A 83 -2.86 7.23 -1.54
CA VAL A 83 -3.37 7.53 -2.89
C VAL A 83 -4.36 8.68 -2.78
N SER A 84 -4.01 9.81 -3.38
CA SER A 84 -4.83 11.03 -3.38
C SER A 84 -5.18 11.45 -4.82
N GLY A 85 -6.34 12.09 -4.99
CA GLY A 85 -6.89 12.47 -6.30
C GLY A 85 -7.44 11.28 -7.10
N GLU A 86 -7.91 11.49 -8.34
CA GLU A 86 -8.49 10.43 -9.19
C GLU A 86 -7.45 9.42 -9.75
N GLY A 87 -6.52 8.90 -8.94
CA GLY A 87 -5.56 7.86 -9.36
C GLY A 87 -4.55 8.26 -10.46
N MET A 88 -4.53 9.54 -10.86
CA MET A 88 -3.82 10.10 -12.03
C MET A 88 -2.28 9.96 -12.05
N GLY A 89 -1.67 9.31 -11.06
CA GLY A 89 -0.21 9.09 -10.99
C GLY A 89 0.24 7.64 -11.10
N ILE A 90 -0.69 6.68 -11.05
CA ILE A 90 -0.35 5.25 -11.08
C ILE A 90 -0.52 4.76 -12.52
N ARG A 91 0.60 4.52 -13.20
CA ARG A 91 0.60 4.03 -14.58
C ARG A 91 0.40 2.52 -14.62
N THR A 92 -0.46 2.09 -15.53
CA THR A 92 -0.85 0.69 -15.76
C THR A 92 -0.80 0.36 -17.24
N ASP A 93 -0.40 -0.86 -17.58
CA ASP A 93 -0.49 -1.40 -18.94
C ASP A 93 -0.89 -2.87 -18.84
N GLY A 94 -2.07 -3.19 -19.36
CA GLY A 94 -2.78 -4.43 -19.04
C GLY A 94 -3.98 -4.22 -18.11
N TYR A 95 -4.84 -5.23 -18.04
CA TYR A 95 -5.97 -5.31 -17.10
C TYR A 95 -6.39 -6.78 -16.90
N PHE A 96 -7.09 -7.07 -15.80
CA PHE A 96 -7.61 -8.42 -15.50
C PHE A 96 -8.97 -8.65 -16.17
N THR A 97 -9.15 -9.84 -16.73
CA THR A 97 -10.36 -10.25 -17.49
C THR A 97 -11.20 -11.27 -16.75
N SER A 98 -10.58 -12.05 -15.85
CA SER A 98 -11.25 -12.99 -14.97
C SER A 98 -10.62 -12.90 -13.58
N LEU A 99 -11.45 -12.89 -12.54
CA LEU A 99 -11.03 -12.74 -11.15
C LEU A 99 -11.46 -13.96 -10.34
N PRO A 100 -10.65 -14.40 -9.36
CA PRO A 100 -11.09 -15.38 -8.37
C PRO A 100 -12.30 -14.88 -7.57
N ASP A 101 -13.04 -15.80 -6.96
CA ASP A 101 -14.16 -15.45 -6.07
C ASP A 101 -13.71 -14.57 -4.90
N ASN A 102 -14.61 -13.70 -4.42
CA ASN A 102 -14.38 -12.76 -3.32
C ASN A 102 -13.17 -11.82 -3.51
N THR A 103 -12.80 -11.55 -4.77
CA THR A 103 -11.78 -10.56 -5.09
C THR A 103 -12.24 -9.14 -4.78
N THR A 104 -11.42 -8.39 -4.06
CA THR A 104 -11.59 -6.94 -3.91
C THR A 104 -10.84 -6.22 -5.03
N ILE A 105 -11.57 -5.43 -5.83
CA ILE A 105 -10.97 -4.54 -6.82
C ILE A 105 -10.52 -3.27 -6.10
N LEU A 106 -9.22 -2.98 -6.17
CA LEU A 106 -8.60 -1.82 -5.53
C LEU A 106 -8.50 -0.64 -6.48
N LEU A 107 -8.14 -0.90 -7.74
CA LEU A 107 -8.06 0.12 -8.79
C LEU A 107 -8.54 -0.45 -10.12
N VAL A 108 -9.10 0.43 -10.94
CA VAL A 108 -9.57 0.13 -12.31
C VAL A 108 -8.83 0.96 -13.34
N LYS A 109 -8.81 0.48 -14.58
CA LYS A 109 -8.19 1.16 -15.72
C LYS A 109 -8.99 2.40 -16.08
N GLY A 110 -8.33 3.53 -16.30
CA GLY A 110 -8.99 4.79 -16.58
C GLY A 110 -9.82 4.85 -17.88
N THR A 111 -9.51 3.99 -18.87
CA THR A 111 -10.10 4.01 -20.22
C THR A 111 -11.27 3.06 -20.41
N ASN A 112 -11.32 1.92 -19.73
CA ASN A 112 -12.36 0.90 -19.90
C ASN A 112 -12.91 0.33 -18.59
N TYR A 113 -12.50 0.88 -17.43
CA TYR A 113 -12.94 0.47 -16.10
C TYR A 113 -12.65 -1.00 -15.74
N MET A 114 -11.81 -1.70 -16.50
CA MET A 114 -11.38 -3.05 -16.17
C MET A 114 -10.44 -3.07 -14.96
N PRO A 115 -10.43 -4.12 -14.12
CA PRO A 115 -9.56 -4.18 -12.93
C PRO A 115 -8.06 -4.11 -13.30
N VAL A 116 -7.30 -3.27 -12.58
CA VAL A 116 -5.83 -3.14 -12.76
C VAL A 116 -5.06 -3.34 -11.47
N MET A 117 -5.74 -3.34 -10.33
CA MET A 117 -5.19 -3.75 -9.06
C MET A 117 -6.27 -4.45 -8.26
N VAL A 118 -5.97 -5.66 -7.79
CA VAL A 118 -6.91 -6.49 -7.07
C VAL A 118 -6.23 -7.17 -5.90
N THR A 119 -7.01 -7.56 -4.91
CA THR A 119 -6.56 -8.44 -3.84
C THR A 119 -7.58 -9.52 -3.53
N TYR A 120 -7.10 -10.72 -3.24
CA TYR A 120 -7.93 -11.87 -2.86
C TYR A 120 -7.14 -12.79 -1.93
N ASN A 121 -7.88 -13.57 -1.13
CA ASN A 121 -7.28 -14.59 -0.28
C ASN A 121 -7.10 -15.89 -1.06
N PHE A 122 -6.04 -16.64 -0.75
CA PHE A 122 -5.84 -17.99 -1.26
C PHE A 122 -5.26 -18.88 -0.14
N GLY A 123 -6.02 -19.89 0.29
CA GLY A 123 -5.73 -20.62 1.52
C GLY A 123 -5.63 -19.67 2.72
N LYS A 124 -4.52 -19.72 3.46
CA LYS A 124 -4.28 -18.84 4.63
C LYS A 124 -3.61 -17.51 4.29
N GLY A 125 -3.21 -17.31 3.04
CA GLY A 125 -2.47 -16.13 2.60
C GLY A 125 -3.27 -15.24 1.65
N ARG A 126 -2.55 -14.33 0.99
CA ARG A 126 -3.13 -13.27 0.16
C ARG A 126 -2.32 -13.06 -1.11
N VAL A 127 -3.03 -12.74 -2.19
CA VAL A 127 -2.45 -12.21 -3.42
C VAL A 127 -2.89 -10.77 -3.59
N ILE A 128 -1.95 -9.90 -3.95
CA ILE A 128 -2.19 -8.56 -4.47
C ILE A 128 -1.58 -8.54 -5.87
N ALA A 129 -2.42 -8.47 -6.90
CA ALA A 129 -1.98 -8.47 -8.29
C ALA A 129 -2.30 -7.11 -8.92
N THR A 130 -1.34 -6.55 -9.66
CA THR A 130 -1.55 -5.30 -10.38
C THR A 130 -0.88 -5.30 -11.75
N THR A 131 -1.51 -4.61 -12.71
CA THR A 131 -0.91 -4.26 -14.01
C THR A 131 -0.20 -2.90 -13.96
N ALA A 132 -0.08 -2.31 -12.76
CA ALA A 132 0.80 -1.18 -12.53
C ALA A 132 2.26 -1.63 -12.65
N TYR A 133 3.08 -0.75 -13.22
CA TYR A 133 4.52 -0.99 -13.42
C TYR A 133 5.35 0.03 -12.63
N THR A 134 4.94 0.30 -11.38
CA THR A 134 5.53 1.33 -10.52
C THR A 134 7.02 1.10 -10.28
N ASP A 135 7.42 -0.16 -10.11
CA ASP A 135 8.81 -0.59 -9.94
C ASP A 135 9.67 -0.29 -11.19
N LEU A 136 9.18 -0.64 -12.38
CA LEU A 136 9.86 -0.30 -13.63
C LEU A 136 9.88 1.22 -13.85
N ALA A 137 8.75 1.89 -13.68
CA ALA A 137 8.66 3.34 -13.77
C ALA A 137 9.62 4.04 -12.79
N TYR A 138 9.85 3.46 -11.60
CA TYR A 138 10.82 3.98 -10.65
C TYR A 138 12.24 3.92 -11.21
N THR A 139 12.65 2.78 -11.77
CA THR A 139 13.98 2.63 -12.41
C THR A 139 14.17 3.52 -13.63
N MET A 140 13.08 3.91 -14.29
CA MET A 140 13.09 4.80 -15.46
C MET A 140 12.90 6.29 -15.08
N HIS A 141 12.89 6.64 -13.80
CA HIS A 141 12.61 7.99 -13.31
C HIS A 141 11.24 8.56 -13.73
N GLN A 142 10.27 7.68 -13.98
CA GLN A 142 8.90 8.00 -14.39
C GLN A 142 7.85 7.76 -13.29
N ALA A 143 8.23 7.17 -12.15
CA ALA A 143 7.33 6.96 -11.02
C ALA A 143 7.01 8.29 -10.32
N GLY A 144 5.72 8.67 -10.33
CA GLY A 144 5.21 9.81 -9.60
C GLY A 144 5.13 9.58 -8.09
N VAL A 145 4.84 10.65 -7.34
CA VAL A 145 4.71 10.58 -5.87
C VAL A 145 3.60 9.61 -5.44
N THR A 146 2.45 9.63 -6.13
CA THR A 146 1.30 8.77 -5.82
C THR A 146 1.61 7.28 -5.96
N SER A 147 2.35 6.88 -6.99
CA SER A 147 2.69 5.46 -7.18
C SER A 147 3.71 4.97 -6.14
N LYS A 148 4.67 5.82 -5.74
CA LYS A 148 5.58 5.53 -4.63
C LYS A 148 4.84 5.38 -3.30
N ARG A 149 3.87 6.27 -3.03
CA ARG A 149 2.99 6.19 -1.85
C ARG A 149 2.19 4.90 -1.83
N LEU A 150 1.55 4.55 -2.95
CA LEU A 150 0.81 3.29 -3.07
C LEU A 150 1.66 2.09 -2.65
N PHE A 151 2.88 1.96 -3.17
CA PHE A 151 3.75 0.84 -2.80
C PHE A 151 4.09 0.83 -1.29
N LYS A 152 4.43 1.99 -0.73
CA LYS A 152 4.66 2.13 0.71
C LYS A 152 3.44 1.72 1.53
N ASP A 153 2.26 2.19 1.15
CA ASP A 153 1.01 1.96 1.88
C ASP A 153 0.58 0.48 1.78
N MET A 154 0.81 -0.17 0.63
CA MET A 154 0.64 -1.62 0.49
C MET A 154 1.47 -2.39 1.52
N ILE A 155 2.77 -2.07 1.64
CA ILE A 155 3.66 -2.74 2.59
C ILE A 155 3.26 -2.42 4.03
N LEU A 156 2.92 -1.17 4.34
CA LEU A 156 2.50 -0.76 5.67
C LEU A 156 1.19 -1.46 6.08
N TRP A 157 0.18 -1.44 5.21
CA TRP A 157 -1.10 -2.09 5.44
C TRP A 157 -0.94 -3.60 5.66
N LEU A 158 -0.12 -4.27 4.85
CA LEU A 158 0.16 -5.70 5.04
C LEU A 158 0.78 -5.98 6.41
N LYS A 159 1.79 -5.19 6.80
CA LYS A 159 2.44 -5.34 8.11
C LYS A 159 1.47 -5.14 9.26
N LEU A 160 0.66 -4.08 9.21
CA LEU A 160 -0.32 -3.78 10.27
C LEU A 160 -1.35 -4.91 10.40
N ASN A 161 -1.92 -5.39 9.29
CA ASN A 161 -2.87 -6.51 9.32
C ASN A 161 -2.22 -7.80 9.85
N MET A 162 -0.99 -8.12 9.44
CA MET A 162 -0.28 -9.31 9.91
C MET A 162 0.02 -9.27 11.41
N GLU A 163 0.26 -8.08 11.95
CA GLU A 163 0.44 -7.85 13.39
C GLU A 163 -0.88 -7.82 14.18
N GLY A 164 -2.03 -7.96 13.50
CA GLY A 164 -3.35 -7.82 14.13
C GLY A 164 -3.57 -6.43 14.71
N LYS A 165 -2.91 -5.41 14.15
CA LYS A 165 -3.04 -4.03 14.60
C LYS A 165 -4.24 -3.40 13.92
N ASP A 166 -5.14 -2.89 14.75
CA ASP A 166 -6.16 -1.97 14.30
C ASP A 166 -5.52 -0.63 13.93
N PHE A 167 -6.05 0.00 12.90
CA PHE A 167 -5.69 1.36 12.51
C PHE A 167 -6.94 2.10 12.07
N ASP A 168 -7.03 3.36 12.48
CA ASP A 168 -8.17 4.20 12.14
C ASP A 168 -8.09 4.63 10.68
N VAL A 169 -9.18 4.41 9.95
CA VAL A 169 -9.36 4.95 8.60
C VAL A 169 -10.02 6.31 8.74
N VAL A 170 -9.22 7.34 8.53
CA VAL A 170 -9.63 8.74 8.68
C VAL A 170 -9.84 9.33 7.30
N ARG A 171 -11.01 9.95 7.06
CA ARG A 171 -11.28 10.63 5.79
C ARG A 171 -10.46 11.91 5.69
N SER A 172 -10.14 12.32 4.47
CA SER A 172 -9.52 13.63 4.26
C SER A 172 -10.35 14.73 4.92
N TYR A 173 -9.68 15.64 5.64
CA TYR A 173 -10.28 16.74 6.41
C TYR A 173 -11.14 16.33 7.62
N GLN A 174 -11.24 15.03 7.94
CA GLN A 174 -11.83 14.60 9.20
C GLN A 174 -10.90 15.00 10.34
N LYS A 175 -11.45 15.72 11.33
CA LYS A 175 -10.73 16.01 12.56
C LYS A 175 -10.66 14.74 13.41
N ILE A 176 -9.48 14.45 13.91
CA ILE A 176 -9.23 13.38 14.88
C ILE A 176 -8.60 13.97 16.14
N SER A 177 -8.65 13.22 17.23
CA SER A 177 -7.96 13.57 18.46
C SER A 177 -7.09 12.40 18.90
N ILE A 178 -5.78 12.62 18.95
CA ILE A 178 -4.80 11.60 19.35
C ILE A 178 -4.37 11.90 20.79
N PRO A 179 -4.70 11.04 21.76
CA PRO A 179 -4.23 11.21 23.12
C PRO A 179 -2.73 10.92 23.19
N VAL A 180 -1.96 11.91 23.64
CA VAL A 180 -0.51 11.81 23.86
C VAL A 180 -0.20 12.09 25.32
N ALA A 181 0.40 11.10 25.99
CA ALA A 181 0.93 11.28 27.33
C ALA A 181 2.29 11.96 27.24
N VAL A 182 2.41 13.14 27.88
CA VAL A 182 3.64 13.94 27.91
C VAL A 182 4.11 14.03 29.35
N ARG A 183 5.41 13.82 29.56
CA ARG A 183 6.09 14.04 30.83
C ARG A 183 7.12 15.14 30.67
N ASN A 184 7.22 16.02 31.67
CA ASN A 184 8.34 16.95 31.74
C ASN A 184 9.50 16.31 32.50
N ASP A 185 10.48 15.80 31.75
CA ASP A 185 11.72 15.23 32.31
C ASP A 185 12.82 16.30 32.53
N GLY A 186 12.52 17.57 32.28
CA GLY A 186 13.42 18.69 32.55
C GLY A 186 13.37 19.19 33.99
N GLU A 187 14.26 20.14 34.32
CA GLU A 187 14.39 20.73 35.66
C GLU A 187 13.53 21.98 35.85
N GLU A 188 12.96 22.54 34.77
CA GLU A 188 12.15 23.76 34.79
C GLU A 188 10.69 23.48 34.41
N THR A 189 9.78 24.39 34.77
CA THR A 189 8.37 24.31 34.37
C THR A 189 8.22 24.67 32.88
N ALA A 190 7.68 23.76 32.09
CA ALA A 190 7.32 24.01 30.70
C ALA A 190 6.00 24.80 30.62
N ASN A 191 5.91 25.76 29.69
CA ASN A 191 4.70 26.58 29.47
C ASN A 191 3.98 26.28 28.15
N TRP A 192 4.60 25.46 27.30
CA TRP A 192 4.04 24.97 26.06
C TRP A 192 4.64 23.61 25.73
N ILE A 193 3.93 22.86 24.90
CA ILE A 193 4.37 21.59 24.32
C ILE A 193 4.32 21.76 22.81
N LEU A 194 5.41 21.46 22.12
CA LEU A 194 5.48 21.44 20.66
C LEU A 194 5.40 19.99 20.18
N PHE A 195 4.33 19.66 19.48
CA PHE A 195 4.23 18.40 18.75
C PHE A 195 4.70 18.61 17.33
N THR A 196 5.67 17.83 16.88
CA THR A 196 6.10 17.85 15.49
C THR A 196 5.60 16.60 14.78
N ILE A 197 4.83 16.82 13.72
CA ILE A 197 4.20 15.74 12.95
C ILE A 197 5.19 15.30 11.87
N ILE A 198 5.62 14.04 11.94
CA ILE A 198 6.54 13.46 10.97
C ILE A 198 5.73 12.77 9.87
N GLY A 199 5.89 13.27 8.64
CA GLY A 199 5.21 12.73 7.48
C GLY A 199 5.68 11.33 7.11
N PRO A 200 4.86 10.57 6.36
CA PRO A 200 5.16 9.19 6.02
C PRO A 200 6.28 9.02 4.98
N GLU A 201 6.82 10.11 4.40
CA GLU A 201 7.93 10.04 3.44
C GLU A 201 9.31 9.99 4.11
N ARG A 202 9.44 10.45 5.36
CA ARG A 202 10.69 10.46 6.15
C ARG A 202 11.94 10.89 5.34
N ASP A 203 11.78 11.82 4.41
CA ASP A 203 12.90 12.42 3.70
C ASP A 203 13.66 13.31 4.69
N ALA A 204 14.98 13.13 4.80
CA ALA A 204 15.86 13.92 5.66
C ALA A 204 15.77 15.44 5.40
N SER A 205 15.30 15.86 4.22
CA SER A 205 15.09 17.26 3.86
C SER A 205 13.69 17.81 4.23
N ASN A 206 12.71 16.95 4.52
CA ASN A 206 11.33 17.32 4.87
C ASN A 206 10.74 16.33 5.90
N LEU A 207 11.43 16.16 7.03
CA LEU A 207 10.99 15.24 8.09
C LEU A 207 9.67 15.67 8.73
N PHE A 208 9.40 16.97 8.76
CA PHE A 208 8.23 17.54 9.43
C PHE A 208 7.19 17.96 8.40
N THR A 209 5.99 17.39 8.51
CA THR A 209 4.84 17.83 7.71
C THR A 209 4.09 18.96 8.38
N ASP A 210 4.16 19.06 9.70
CA ASP A 210 3.47 20.11 10.47
C ASP A 210 4.01 20.21 11.91
N SER A 211 3.62 21.26 12.63
CA SER A 211 3.87 21.40 14.06
C SER A 211 2.70 22.05 14.79
N VAL A 212 2.30 21.47 15.93
CA VAL A 212 1.21 21.98 16.77
C VAL A 212 1.79 22.43 18.10
N LEU A 213 1.61 23.71 18.41
CA LEU A 213 1.98 24.28 19.71
C LEU A 213 0.75 24.25 20.63
N VAL A 214 0.87 23.56 21.76
CA VAL A 214 -0.18 23.48 22.78
C VAL A 214 0.28 24.23 24.01
N ASN A 215 -0.48 25.26 24.41
CA ASN A 215 -0.25 25.95 25.67
C ASN A 215 -0.53 25.00 26.84
N ALA A 216 0.47 24.74 27.67
CA ALA A 216 0.38 23.84 28.79
C ALA A 216 1.44 24.16 29.84
N THR A 217 1.02 24.30 31.09
CA THR A 217 1.94 24.37 32.22
C THR A 217 2.22 22.96 32.73
N LEU A 218 3.48 22.52 32.70
CA LEU A 218 3.93 21.21 33.17
C LEU A 218 5.15 21.37 34.07
N ARG A 219 5.04 21.02 35.35
CA ARG A 219 6.15 21.07 36.30
C ARG A 219 7.14 19.91 36.09
N PRO A 220 8.39 20.03 36.57
CA PRO A 220 9.33 18.91 36.57
C PRO A 220 8.74 17.64 37.17
N GLY A 221 8.83 16.53 36.43
CA GLY A 221 8.30 15.22 36.82
C GLY A 221 6.79 15.02 36.62
N GLU A 222 6.04 16.05 36.22
CA GLU A 222 4.60 15.98 36.00
C GLU A 222 4.24 15.28 34.68
N ASN A 223 3.14 14.52 34.68
CA ASN A 223 2.55 13.90 33.49
C ASN A 223 1.25 14.59 33.11
N LYS A 224 0.99 14.75 31.82
CA LYS A 224 -0.27 15.27 31.30
C LYS A 224 -0.68 14.54 30.02
N ASN A 225 -1.96 14.23 29.92
CA ASN A 225 -2.54 13.77 28.67
C ASN A 225 -2.99 14.99 27.86
N CYS A 226 -2.41 15.13 26.67
CA CYS A 226 -2.78 16.13 25.68
C CYS A 226 -3.57 15.45 24.56
N LEU A 227 -4.49 16.19 23.96
CA LEU A 227 -5.17 15.77 22.73
C LEU A 227 -4.54 16.56 21.58
N LEU A 228 -3.93 15.85 20.64
CA LEU A 228 -3.48 16.39 19.35
C LEU A 228 -4.61 16.31 18.34
#